data_AF-A0A7X9B5R1-F1
#
_entry.id   AF-A0A7X9B5R1-F1
#
_cell.length_a   1.000
_cell.length_b   1.000
_cell.length_c   1.000
_cell.angle_alpha   90.00
_cell.angle_beta   90.00
_cell.angle_gamma   90.00
#
_symmetry.space_group_name_H-M   'P 1'
#
loop_
_entity.id
_entity.type
_entity.pdbx_description
1 polymer ?
#
loop_
_entity_poly.entity_id
_entity_poly.type
_entity_poly.pdbx_seq_one_letter_code
_entity_poly.pdbx_strand_id
1 'polypeptide(L)' 'MSAATIQSFLMLGQSNMAGRGDLGAVPDIVHPDILMLREQGWVPMQEPINPDRPFAGVGLAASFA' A
#
# COMPACT_ATOMS: atom_id res chain seq x y z
N MET A 1 -12.46 20.86 12.40
CA MET A 1 -12.53 19.75 11.44
C MET A 1 -12.70 18.48 12.25
N SER A 2 -13.75 17.69 12.01
CA SER A 2 -13.81 16.33 12.57
C SER A 2 -12.56 15.59 12.10
N ALA A 3 -11.78 15.01 13.00
CA ALA A 3 -10.66 14.17 12.59
C ALA A 3 -11.27 12.99 11.82
N ALA A 4 -11.04 12.92 10.51
CA ALA A 4 -11.51 11.79 9.71
C ALA A 4 -10.96 10.50 10.35
N THR A 5 -11.86 9.59 10.70
CA THR A 5 -11.48 8.31 11.31
C THR A 5 -10.82 7.45 10.25
N ILE A 6 -9.59 7.00 10.51
CA ILE A 6 -8.87 6.10 9.59
C ILE A 6 -9.48 4.69 9.72
N GLN A 7 -9.92 4.13 8.58
CA GLN A 7 -10.27 2.71 8.49
C GLN A 7 -9.00 1.93 8.13
N SER A 8 -8.37 1.32 9.14
CA SER A 8 -7.13 0.58 8.96
C SER A 8 -7.38 -0.89 8.64
N PHE A 9 -6.63 -1.41 7.66
CA PHE A 9 -6.64 -2.81 7.26
C PHE A 9 -5.24 -3.40 7.47
N LEU A 10 -5.16 -4.44 8.29
CA LEU A 10 -3.91 -5.15 8.54
C LEU A 10 -3.64 -6.15 7.40
N MET A 11 -2.53 -5.96 6.68
CA MET A 11 -2.08 -6.90 5.66
C MET A 11 -1.13 -7.93 6.29
N LEU A 12 -1.54 -9.20 6.27
CA LEU A 12 -0.71 -10.32 6.70
C LEU A 12 -0.76 -11.43 5.67
N GLY A 13 0.39 -12.06 5.43
CA GLY A 13 0.50 -13.14 4.46
C GLY A 13 1.95 -13.38 4.06
N GLN A 14 2.12 -14.08 2.94
CA GLN A 14 3.42 -14.37 2.34
C GLN A 14 3.73 -13.37 1.21
N SER A 15 4.64 -13.72 0.31
CA SER A 15 5.10 -12.86 -0.79
C SER A 15 3.98 -12.29 -1.66
N ASN A 16 2.89 -13.03 -1.89
CA ASN A 16 1.79 -12.54 -2.73
C ASN A 16 0.97 -11.44 -2.04
N MET A 17 0.97 -11.37 -0.71
CA MET A 17 0.39 -10.24 0.04
C MET A 17 1.37 -9.06 0.08
N ALA A 18 2.67 -9.33 0.23
CA ALA A 18 3.69 -8.29 0.21
C ALA A 18 3.79 -7.59 -1.16
N GLY A 19 3.47 -8.30 -2.25
CA GLY A 19 3.51 -7.78 -3.62
C GLY A 19 4.80 -8.16 -4.33
N ARG A 20 4.65 -8.78 -5.52
CA ARG A 20 5.74 -9.25 -6.39
C ARG A 20 5.46 -8.99 -7.87
N GLY A 21 4.41 -8.24 -8.19
CA GLY A 21 4.15 -7.81 -9.56
C GLY A 21 5.17 -6.76 -10.00
N ASP A 22 5.48 -6.75 -11.29
CA ASP A 22 6.42 -5.80 -11.87
C ASP A 22 5.90 -4.36 -11.72
N LEU A 23 6.73 -3.48 -11.15
CA LEU A 23 6.41 -2.06 -11.07
C LEU A 23 6.28 -1.48 -12.49
N GLY A 24 5.19 -0.75 -12.76
CA GLY A 24 4.89 -0.18 -14.07
C GLY A 24 4.23 -1.13 -15.07
N ALA A 25 4.02 -2.42 -14.73
CA ALA A 25 3.24 -3.33 -15.56
C ALA A 25 1.73 -3.01 -15.53
N VAL A 26 1.27 -2.29 -14.50
CA VAL A 26 -0.08 -1.74 -14.38
C VAL A 26 -0.01 -0.24 -14.05
N PRO A 27 -1.05 0.54 -14.40
CA PRO A 27 -1.12 1.94 -13.99
C PRO A 27 -1.10 2.08 -12.46
N ASP A 28 -0.44 3.12 -11.97
CA ASP A 28 -0.44 3.45 -10.55
C ASP A 28 -1.87 3.79 -10.08
N ILE A 29 -2.24 3.26 -8.90
CA ILE A 29 -3.47 3.64 -8.21
C ILE A 29 -3.10 4.67 -7.15
N VAL A 30 -3.50 5.92 -7.37
CA VAL A 30 -3.23 7.05 -6.48
C VAL A 30 -4.54 7.72 -6.12
N HIS A 31 -4.81 7.84 -4.82
CA HIS A 31 -5.99 8.54 -4.30
C HIS A 31 -5.62 9.30 -3.02
N PRO A 32 -6.03 10.57 -2.85
CA PRO A 32 -5.61 11.41 -1.71
C PRO A 32 -6.06 10.87 -0.35
N ASP A 33 -7.14 10.10 -0.32
CA ASP A 33 -7.70 9.53 0.92
C ASP A 33 -7.15 8.12 1.26
N ILE A 34 -6.31 7.53 0.39
CA ILE A 34 -5.70 6.22 0.62
C ILE A 34 -4.29 6.42 1.19
N LEU A 35 -4.08 5.89 2.39
CA LEU A 35 -2.86 6.06 3.16
C LEU A 35 -2.20 4.71 3.44
N MET A 36 -0.88 4.73 3.57
CA MET A 36 -0.10 3.60 4.10
C MET A 36 0.63 4.02 5.37
N LEU A 37 0.84 3.07 6.28
CA LEU A 37 1.57 3.33 7.52
C LEU A 37 3.09 3.15 7.30
N ARG A 38 3.86 4.18 7.67
CA ARG A 38 5.33 4.17 7.71
C ARG A 38 5.81 4.55 9.10
N GLU A 39 7.13 4.53 9.32
CA GLU A 39 7.73 4.93 10.60
C GLU A 39 7.34 6.34 11.04
N GLN A 40 7.08 7.25 10.08
CA GLN A 40 6.70 8.64 10.33
C GLN A 40 5.18 8.81 10.55
N GLY A 41 4.41 7.73 10.49
CA GLY A 41 2.95 7.74 10.55
C GLY A 41 2.28 7.46 9.21
N TRP A 42 1.04 7.92 9.06
CA TRP A 42 0.25 7.74 7.84
C TRP A 42 0.71 8.69 6.74
N VAL A 43 1.03 8.15 5.57
CA VAL A 43 1.47 8.89 4.38
C VAL A 43 0.63 8.49 3.17
N PRO A 44 0.54 9.31 2.11
CA PRO A 44 -0.10 8.91 0.86
C PRO A 44 0.42 7.55 0.37
N MET A 45 -0.48 6.66 -0.03
CA MET A 45 -0.12 5.32 -0.48
C MET A 45 0.70 5.36 -1.78
N GLN A 46 1.73 4.52 -1.86
CA GLN A 46 2.51 4.27 -3.07
C GLN A 46 3.05 2.85 -3.05
N GLU A 47 3.08 2.19 -4.21
CA GLU A 47 3.74 0.90 -4.39
C GLU A 47 5.27 1.04 -4.38
N PRO A 48 6.04 0.09 -3.80
CA PRO A 48 5.57 -1.09 -3.08
C PRO A 48 4.99 -0.74 -1.69
N ILE A 49 3.75 -1.15 -1.43
CA ILE A 49 3.07 -0.85 -0.16
C ILE A 49 3.76 -1.59 1.00
N ASN A 50 4.17 -2.84 0.79
CA ASN A 50 4.88 -3.67 1.78
C ASN A 50 6.34 -3.94 1.32
N PRO A 51 7.29 -3.02 1.54
CA PRO A 51 8.68 -3.15 1.09
C PRO A 51 9.50 -4.10 1.98
N ASP A 52 9.12 -5.38 2.03
CA ASP A 52 9.77 -6.40 2.87
C ASP A 52 11.13 -6.88 2.30
N ARG A 53 11.34 -6.65 1.00
CA ARG A 53 12.52 -7.05 0.22
C ARG A 53 12.82 -5.99 -0.86
N PRO A 54 14.07 -5.92 -1.38
CA PRO A 54 14.42 -5.02 -2.48
C PRO A 54 13.64 -5.26 -3.78
N PHE A 55 13.07 -6.45 -3.95
CA PHE A 55 12.26 -6.85 -5.11
C PHE A 55 10.74 -6.86 -4.80
N ALA A 56 10.32 -6.17 -3.74
CA ALA A 56 8.90 -5.93 -3.53
C ALA A 56 8.34 -5.10 -4.69
N GLY A 57 7.10 -5.41 -5.08
CA GLY A 57 6.47 -4.80 -6.23
C GLY A 57 4.98 -4.65 -6.01
N VAL A 58 4.22 -4.63 -7.11
CA VAL A 58 2.76 -4.47 -7.09
C VAL A 58 2.10 -5.58 -6.28
N GLY A 59 1.20 -5.20 -5.38
CA GLY A 59 0.36 -6.09 -4.59
C GLY A 59 -1.12 -5.94 -4.91
N LEU A 60 -1.96 -6.57 -4.09
CA LEU A 60 -3.43 -6.48 -4.20
C LEU A 60 -4.03 -5.34 -3.36
N ALA A 61 -3.24 -4.71 -2.49
CA ALA A 61 -3.75 -3.75 -1.52
C ALA A 61 -4.23 -2.46 -2.17
N ALA A 62 -3.52 -1.97 -3.19
CA ALA A 62 -3.87 -0.73 -3.88
C ALA A 62 -5.23 -0.79 -4.59
N SER A 63 -5.61 -1.96 -5.13
CA SER A 63 -6.89 -2.16 -5.82
C SER A 63 -8.04 -2.55 -4.88
N PHE A 64 -7.72 -2.96 -3.65
CA PHE A 64 -8.70 -3.21 -2.60
C PHE A 64 -9.15 -1.92 -1.90
N ALA A 65 -8.19 -1.02 -1.64
CA ALA A 65 -8.41 0.25 -0.94
C ALA A 65 -9.21 1.26 -1.79
#